data_AF-A0AA42L8R2-F1
#
_entry.id   AF-A0AA42L8R2-F1
#
_cell.length_a   1.000
_cell.length_b   1.000
_cell.length_c   1.000
_cell.angle_alpha   90.00
_cell.angle_beta   90.00
_cell.angle_gamma   90.00
#
_symmetry.space_group_name_H-M   'P 1'
#
loop_
_entity.id
_entity.type
_entity.pdbx_description
1 polymer ?
#
loop_
_entity_poly.entity_id
_entity_poly.type
_entity_poly.pdbx_seq_one_letter_code
_entity_poly.pdbx_strand_id
1 'polypeptide(L)'
;MGGIDNKNELLNDHNKAIQVFNIFLDREDIKKEIEKNFGSKDYLDRISRYLEDSKKILENLDELDDESHLAAWAQVISIKREITEWNFQWEDEKEFIGHLVPITQLAYSLQSILGNINKIKKLKEYEESAKGIINDLNEQKKDLEATISQSKILSDDLKNKKINEIFEDDSESFKKIARRYEISFYMVLAFLFLYFFGWYVEIDTSNFKFKFAEQFHGNHTPTFYIQKISLLILSTTLAAFLLKRSFMNRRLADEAYRTAKELDALPRYMEGMPDEMKEKLRFDLAYKYFGNGIHHNSYTGGENLIHENIKANTEFLKSVKDLSSSNVDKAKSESDQ
;
A
#
# COMPACT_ATOMS: atom_id res chain seq x y z
N MET A 1 49.26 15.54 -23.34
CA MET A 1 50.47 16.31 -22.95
C MET A 1 50.95 17.30 -24.01
N GLY A 2 50.63 17.17 -25.31
CA GLY A 2 51.06 18.15 -26.34
C GLY A 2 50.20 19.42 -26.53
N GLY A 3 49.19 19.66 -25.69
CA GLY A 3 48.25 20.79 -25.86
C GLY A 3 48.70 22.12 -25.22
N ILE A 4 49.34 22.05 -24.05
CA ILE A 4 49.73 23.24 -23.26
C ILE A 4 50.91 23.98 -23.91
N ASP A 5 51.91 23.25 -24.40
CA ASP A 5 53.05 23.86 -25.11
C ASP A 5 52.62 24.54 -26.42
N ASN A 6 51.62 23.96 -27.08
CA ASN A 6 51.07 24.49 -28.34
C ASN A 6 50.27 25.80 -28.11
N LYS A 7 49.57 25.91 -26.96
CA LYS A 7 48.81 27.10 -26.55
C LYS A 7 49.71 28.31 -26.28
N ASN A 8 50.76 28.13 -25.50
CA ASN A 8 51.65 29.23 -25.13
C ASN A 8 52.38 29.80 -26.36
N GLU A 9 52.76 28.94 -27.30
CA GLU A 9 53.33 29.33 -28.59
C GLU A 9 52.31 30.09 -29.46
N LEU A 10 51.08 29.58 -29.57
CA LEU A 10 49.97 30.25 -30.25
C LEU A 10 49.67 31.65 -29.68
N LEU A 11 49.61 31.76 -28.36
CA LEU A 11 49.36 33.03 -27.68
C LEU A 11 50.51 34.01 -27.91
N ASN A 12 51.75 33.53 -27.94
CA ASN A 12 52.93 34.35 -28.25
C ASN A 12 52.89 34.88 -29.69
N ASP A 13 52.58 34.02 -30.67
CA ASP A 13 52.50 34.41 -32.08
C ASP A 13 51.32 35.35 -32.34
N HIS A 14 50.18 35.12 -31.68
CA HIS A 14 49.03 36.02 -31.70
C HIS A 14 49.36 37.40 -31.13
N ASN A 15 50.06 37.44 -29.99
CA ASN A 15 50.50 38.70 -29.38
C ASN A 15 51.48 39.47 -30.28
N LYS A 16 52.38 38.78 -30.99
CA LYS A 16 53.26 39.42 -31.98
C LYS A 16 52.47 39.99 -33.15
N ALA A 17 51.50 39.25 -33.68
CA ALA A 17 50.63 39.73 -34.77
C ALA A 17 49.85 40.98 -34.35
N ILE A 18 49.31 41.01 -33.12
CA ILE A 18 48.65 42.20 -32.53
C ILE A 18 49.63 43.38 -32.44
N GLN A 19 50.85 43.16 -31.95
CA GLN A 19 51.85 44.21 -31.84
C GLN A 19 52.20 44.81 -33.20
N VAL A 20 52.47 43.96 -34.20
CA VAL A 20 52.75 44.42 -35.57
C VAL A 20 51.54 45.18 -36.12
N PHE A 21 50.33 44.64 -35.98
CA PHE A 21 49.11 45.31 -36.44
C PHE A 21 48.92 46.70 -35.81
N ASN A 22 49.16 46.83 -34.50
CA ASN A 22 49.08 48.11 -33.80
C ASN A 22 50.13 49.12 -34.30
N ILE A 23 51.36 48.68 -34.58
CA ILE A 23 52.41 49.53 -35.16
C ILE A 23 51.98 50.09 -36.54
N PHE A 24 51.37 49.25 -37.38
CA PHE A 24 50.86 49.67 -38.68
C PHE A 24 49.61 50.54 -38.59
N LEU A 25 48.76 50.33 -37.57
CA LEU A 25 47.61 51.18 -37.30
C LEU A 25 47.99 52.60 -36.85
N ASP A 26 49.12 52.79 -36.19
CA ASP A 26 49.57 54.11 -35.75
C ASP A 26 50.02 55.00 -36.92
N ARG A 27 50.17 54.43 -38.12
CA ARG A 27 50.52 55.14 -39.35
C ARG A 27 49.30 55.76 -40.05
N GLU A 28 49.29 57.09 -40.16
CA GLU A 28 48.18 57.88 -40.69
C GLU A 28 47.93 57.70 -42.20
N ASP A 29 48.99 57.41 -42.96
CA ASP A 29 48.96 57.05 -44.38
C ASP A 29 48.20 55.74 -44.61
N ILE A 30 48.52 54.73 -43.80
CA ILE A 30 47.91 53.40 -43.86
C ILE A 30 46.43 53.46 -43.49
N LYS A 31 46.07 54.21 -42.44
CA LYS A 31 44.67 54.45 -42.07
C LYS A 31 43.85 55.00 -43.24
N LYS A 32 44.39 55.99 -43.95
CA LYS A 32 43.70 56.61 -45.10
C LYS A 32 43.55 55.65 -46.28
N GLU A 33 44.57 54.85 -46.57
CA GLU A 33 44.51 53.88 -47.67
C GLU A 33 43.55 52.73 -47.35
N ILE A 34 43.45 52.31 -46.09
CA ILE A 34 42.45 51.34 -45.63
C ILE A 34 41.04 51.93 -45.70
N GLU A 35 40.82 53.16 -45.22
CA GLU A 35 39.53 53.84 -45.33
C GLU A 35 39.06 53.93 -46.79
N LYS A 36 40.00 54.20 -47.71
CA LYS A 36 39.75 54.28 -49.15
C LYS A 36 39.43 52.92 -49.78
N ASN A 37 40.13 51.86 -49.42
CA ASN A 37 39.95 50.54 -50.02
C ASN A 37 38.79 49.73 -49.41
N PHE A 38 38.47 49.97 -48.14
CA PHE A 38 37.45 49.21 -47.40
C PHE A 38 36.23 50.05 -46.96
N GLY A 39 36.23 51.35 -47.24
CA GLY A 39 35.05 52.22 -47.19
C GLY A 39 34.49 52.50 -45.79
N SER A 40 35.23 52.23 -44.71
CA SER A 40 34.72 52.37 -43.34
C SER A 40 35.84 52.61 -42.33
N LYS A 41 35.76 53.71 -41.58
CA LYS A 41 36.58 53.95 -40.37
C LYS A 41 36.48 52.81 -39.37
N ASP A 42 35.27 52.24 -39.25
CA ASP A 42 34.96 51.14 -38.33
C ASP A 42 35.57 49.79 -38.75
N TYR A 43 36.22 49.68 -39.92
CA TYR A 43 36.85 48.43 -40.34
C TYR A 43 38.04 48.08 -39.44
N LEU A 44 38.87 49.06 -39.11
CA LEU A 44 40.03 48.88 -38.23
C LEU A 44 39.61 48.57 -36.79
N ASP A 45 38.58 49.26 -36.29
CA ASP A 45 37.99 48.99 -34.98
C ASP A 45 37.36 47.58 -34.89
N ARG A 46 36.88 47.05 -36.03
CA ARG A 46 36.37 45.67 -36.11
C ARG A 46 37.52 44.67 -36.04
N ILE A 47 38.59 44.88 -36.80
CA ILE A 47 39.77 44.00 -36.76
C ILE A 47 40.42 44.01 -35.37
N SER A 48 40.59 45.19 -34.77
CA SER A 48 41.13 45.31 -33.41
C SER A 48 40.28 44.56 -32.39
N ARG A 49 38.94 44.72 -32.44
CA ARG A 49 38.02 43.93 -31.59
C ARG A 49 38.15 42.43 -31.82
N TYR A 50 38.26 41.98 -33.07
CA TYR A 50 38.43 40.55 -33.36
C TYR A 50 39.75 39.99 -32.84
N LEU A 51 40.84 40.76 -32.91
CA LEU A 51 42.15 40.37 -32.40
C LEU A 51 42.15 40.29 -30.86
N GLU A 52 41.47 41.23 -30.20
CA GLU A 52 41.33 41.24 -28.74
C GLU A 52 40.45 40.07 -28.26
N ASP A 53 39.34 39.81 -28.96
CA ASP A 53 38.44 38.70 -28.64
C ASP A 53 39.14 37.35 -28.84
N SER A 54 39.85 37.16 -29.96
CA SER A 54 40.67 35.96 -30.24
C SER A 54 41.75 35.71 -29.18
N LYS A 55 42.37 36.77 -28.63
CA LYS A 55 43.33 36.64 -27.53
C LYS A 55 42.70 36.07 -26.26
N LYS A 56 41.58 36.65 -25.81
CA LYS A 56 40.86 36.17 -24.60
C LYS A 56 40.45 34.70 -24.70
N ILE A 57 40.27 34.21 -25.92
CA ILE A 57 39.84 32.84 -26.18
C ILE A 57 41.02 31.87 -26.12
N LEU A 58 42.15 32.27 -26.72
CA LEU A 58 43.41 31.55 -26.57
C LEU A 58 43.79 31.43 -25.09
N GLU A 59 43.53 32.46 -24.29
CA GLU A 59 43.75 32.45 -22.83
C GLU A 59 42.84 31.45 -22.11
N ASN A 60 41.57 31.31 -22.51
CA ASN A 60 40.57 30.44 -21.87
C ASN A 60 40.43 29.03 -22.47
N LEU A 61 41.33 28.65 -23.40
CA LEU A 61 41.25 27.39 -24.16
C LEU A 61 41.42 26.12 -23.30
N ASP A 62 41.89 26.27 -22.05
CA ASP A 62 42.10 25.15 -21.11
C ASP A 62 40.80 24.76 -20.36
N GLU A 63 39.74 25.57 -20.43
CA GLU A 63 38.47 25.31 -19.72
C GLU A 63 37.52 24.37 -20.47
N LEU A 64 37.92 23.93 -21.65
CA LEU A 64 37.12 23.09 -22.51
C LEU A 64 37.56 21.62 -22.27
N ASP A 65 36.61 20.68 -22.16
CA ASP A 65 36.86 19.25 -21.89
C ASP A 65 36.52 18.26 -23.07
N ASP A 66 37.23 17.12 -23.07
CA ASP A 66 37.77 16.17 -24.09
C ASP A 66 37.26 16.02 -25.55
N GLU A 67 35.97 15.91 -25.90
CA GLU A 67 35.60 15.48 -27.29
C GLU A 67 35.28 16.63 -28.25
N SER A 68 34.72 17.73 -27.72
CA SER A 68 34.50 18.96 -28.49
C SER A 68 35.82 19.69 -28.81
N HIS A 69 36.91 19.26 -28.18
CA HIS A 69 38.28 19.74 -28.37
C HIS A 69 38.74 19.53 -29.79
N LEU A 70 38.56 18.34 -30.33
CA LEU A 70 39.29 17.93 -31.52
C LEU A 70 38.93 18.77 -32.75
N ALA A 71 37.65 19.12 -32.92
CA ALA A 71 37.21 19.96 -34.03
C ALA A 71 37.62 21.43 -33.87
N ALA A 72 37.47 21.99 -32.66
CA ALA A 72 37.89 23.37 -32.37
C ALA A 72 39.42 23.51 -32.44
N TRP A 73 40.16 22.55 -31.87
CA TRP A 73 41.62 22.49 -31.94
C TRP A 73 42.13 22.26 -33.35
N ALA A 74 41.50 21.40 -34.16
CA ALA A 74 41.90 21.22 -35.56
C ALA A 74 41.81 22.53 -36.35
N GLN A 75 40.76 23.35 -36.10
CA GLN A 75 40.60 24.66 -36.71
C GLN A 75 41.56 25.71 -36.15
N VAL A 76 41.84 25.69 -34.84
CA VAL A 76 42.87 26.54 -34.22
C VAL A 76 44.28 26.18 -34.73
N ILE A 77 44.56 24.90 -34.97
CA ILE A 77 45.83 24.43 -35.55
C ILE A 77 45.96 24.83 -37.02
N SER A 78 44.88 24.78 -37.82
CA SER A 78 44.93 25.28 -39.20
C SER A 78 45.17 26.80 -39.24
N ILE A 79 44.54 27.53 -38.32
CA ILE A 79 44.74 28.97 -38.13
C ILE A 79 46.18 29.27 -37.69
N LYS A 80 46.73 28.49 -36.75
CA LYS A 80 48.15 28.58 -36.35
C LYS A 80 49.05 28.47 -37.57
N ARG A 81 48.84 27.44 -38.39
CA ARG A 81 49.67 27.19 -39.57
C ARG A 81 49.63 28.36 -40.55
N GLU A 82 48.44 28.93 -40.81
CA GLU A 82 48.30 30.12 -41.67
C GLU A 82 49.02 31.35 -41.08
N ILE A 83 48.95 31.56 -39.76
CA ILE A 83 49.65 32.67 -39.08
C ILE A 83 51.17 32.47 -39.08
N THR A 84 51.67 31.25 -38.83
CA THR A 84 53.11 30.96 -38.81
C THR A 84 53.72 31.04 -40.20
N GLU A 85 52.94 30.81 -41.26
CA GLU A 85 53.34 31.02 -42.65
C GLU A 85 53.46 32.52 -43.01
N TRP A 86 52.88 33.42 -42.21
CA TRP A 86 53.10 34.85 -42.38
C TRP A 86 54.44 35.24 -41.78
N ASN A 87 55.44 35.36 -42.65
CA ASN A 87 56.70 35.97 -42.28
C ASN A 87 56.43 37.49 -42.15
N PHE A 88 56.20 37.98 -40.92
CA PHE A 88 55.80 39.37 -40.57
C PHE A 88 56.89 40.44 -40.88
N GLN A 89 57.66 40.25 -41.94
CA GLN A 89 58.62 41.21 -42.48
C GLN A 89 57.96 41.97 -43.64
N TRP A 90 56.99 42.82 -43.33
CA TRP A 90 56.30 43.62 -44.35
C TRP A 90 57.15 44.84 -44.69
N GLU A 91 57.66 44.90 -45.92
CA GLU A 91 58.51 46.00 -46.37
C GLU A 91 57.70 47.14 -47.00
N ASP A 92 56.47 46.87 -47.48
CA ASP A 92 55.60 47.87 -48.10
C ASP A 92 54.12 47.84 -47.65
N GLU A 93 53.41 48.94 -47.94
CA GLU A 93 52.00 49.15 -47.60
C GLU A 93 51.02 48.25 -48.38
N LYS A 94 51.36 47.87 -49.62
CA LYS A 94 50.52 46.98 -50.45
C LYS A 94 50.55 45.55 -49.95
N GLU A 95 51.70 45.09 -49.47
CA GLU A 95 51.89 43.79 -48.84
C GLU A 95 51.04 43.70 -47.57
N PHE A 96 51.07 44.73 -46.72
CA PHE A 96 50.19 44.82 -45.54
C PHE A 96 48.70 44.73 -45.89
N ILE A 97 48.25 45.50 -46.89
CA ILE A 97 46.84 45.48 -47.34
C ILE A 97 46.45 44.11 -47.91
N GLY A 98 47.36 43.44 -48.62
CA GLY A 98 47.16 42.07 -49.12
C GLY A 98 46.90 41.06 -48.00
N HIS A 99 47.51 41.26 -46.82
CA HIS A 99 47.32 40.39 -45.65
C HIS A 99 46.07 40.73 -44.81
N LEU A 100 45.47 41.91 -44.95
CA LEU A 100 44.23 42.27 -44.23
C LEU A 100 43.06 41.35 -44.55
N VAL A 101 42.91 40.93 -45.81
CA VAL A 101 41.81 40.05 -46.23
C VAL A 101 41.90 38.68 -45.52
N PRO A 102 43.04 37.95 -45.56
CA PRO A 102 43.26 36.75 -44.74
C PRO A 102 43.01 36.97 -43.24
N ILE A 103 43.49 38.07 -42.66
CA ILE A 103 43.27 38.40 -41.24
C ILE A 103 41.77 38.47 -40.92
N THR A 104 40.97 39.12 -41.78
CA THR A 104 39.52 39.21 -41.55
C THR A 104 38.79 37.88 -41.71
N GLN A 105 39.23 37.02 -42.62
CA GLN A 105 38.65 35.68 -42.76
C GLN A 105 38.95 34.81 -41.53
N LEU A 106 40.16 34.92 -41.00
CA LEU A 106 40.62 34.24 -39.80
C LEU A 106 39.89 34.74 -38.55
N ALA A 107 39.68 36.05 -38.44
CA ALA A 107 38.85 36.65 -37.39
C ALA A 107 37.41 36.10 -37.41
N TYR A 108 36.81 35.98 -38.61
CA TYR A 108 35.44 35.48 -38.76
C TYR A 108 35.32 34.00 -38.42
N SER A 109 36.31 33.18 -38.79
CA SER A 109 36.33 31.75 -38.44
C SER A 109 36.46 31.54 -36.93
N LEU A 110 37.31 32.31 -36.25
CA LEU A 110 37.44 32.30 -34.79
C LEU A 110 36.12 32.68 -34.10
N GLN A 111 35.41 33.68 -34.61
CA GLN A 111 34.11 34.08 -34.06
C GLN A 111 33.02 33.01 -34.24
N SER A 112 33.06 32.26 -35.35
CA SER A 112 32.15 31.13 -35.57
C SER A 112 32.45 29.98 -34.59
N ILE A 113 33.74 29.67 -34.39
CA ILE A 113 34.20 28.65 -33.43
C ILE A 113 33.73 29.00 -32.01
N LEU A 114 33.87 30.25 -31.61
CA LEU A 114 33.33 30.77 -30.35
C LEU A 114 31.84 30.53 -30.17
N GLY A 115 31.06 30.88 -31.20
CA GLY A 115 29.62 30.69 -31.19
C GLY A 115 29.26 29.23 -30.95
N ASN A 116 30.05 28.30 -31.48
CA ASN A 116 29.85 26.87 -31.29
C ASN A 116 30.30 26.39 -29.90
N ILE A 117 31.45 26.84 -29.40
CA ILE A 117 31.94 26.52 -28.06
C ILE A 117 30.94 26.95 -26.98
N ASN A 118 30.42 28.18 -27.08
CA ASN A 118 29.44 28.69 -26.12
C ASN A 118 28.11 27.91 -26.18
N LYS A 119 27.70 27.45 -27.37
CA LYS A 119 26.53 26.56 -27.51
C LYS A 119 26.77 25.22 -26.81
N ILE A 120 27.95 24.63 -26.98
CA ILE A 120 28.31 23.35 -26.35
C ILE A 120 28.34 23.47 -24.83
N LYS A 121 28.92 24.54 -24.28
CA LYS A 121 28.93 24.80 -22.84
C LYS A 121 27.51 24.87 -22.27
N LYS A 122 26.61 25.62 -22.92
CA LYS A 122 25.20 25.68 -22.54
C LYS A 122 24.50 24.33 -22.63
N LEU A 123 24.79 23.53 -23.66
CA LEU A 123 24.23 22.18 -23.79
C LEU A 123 24.68 21.26 -22.63
N LYS A 124 25.94 21.35 -22.21
CA LYS A 124 26.46 20.59 -21.07
C LYS A 124 25.80 21.00 -19.75
N GLU A 125 25.60 22.30 -19.54
CA GLU A 125 24.85 22.83 -18.39
C GLU A 125 23.39 22.32 -18.38
N TYR A 126 22.73 22.29 -19.53
CA TYR A 126 21.38 21.73 -19.66
C TYR A 126 21.35 20.22 -19.41
N GLU A 127 22.38 19.48 -19.86
CA GLU A 127 22.48 18.04 -19.62
C GLU A 127 22.64 17.71 -18.14
N GLU A 128 23.49 18.44 -17.42
CA GLU A 128 23.65 18.26 -15.97
C GLU A 128 22.37 18.60 -15.20
N SER A 129 21.71 19.71 -15.57
CA SER A 129 20.41 20.08 -15.00
C SER A 129 19.35 19.02 -15.26
N ALA A 130 19.28 18.48 -16.49
CA ALA A 130 18.37 17.40 -16.85
C ALA A 130 18.65 16.11 -16.05
N LYS A 131 19.92 15.75 -15.84
CA LYS A 131 20.32 14.63 -14.98
C LYS A 131 19.86 14.83 -13.53
N GLY A 132 20.00 16.05 -13.00
CA GLY A 132 19.50 16.41 -11.67
C GLY A 132 17.99 16.21 -11.54
N ILE A 133 17.23 16.71 -12.53
CA ILE A 133 15.76 16.55 -12.57
C ILE A 133 15.37 15.07 -12.68
N ILE A 134 16.07 14.28 -13.49
CA ILE A 134 15.81 12.84 -13.63
C ILE A 134 16.04 12.10 -12.30
N ASN A 135 17.09 12.46 -11.56
CA ASN A 135 17.36 11.84 -10.25
C ASN A 135 16.27 12.20 -9.22
N ASP A 136 15.87 13.47 -9.15
CA ASP A 136 14.78 13.91 -8.26
C ASP A 136 13.45 13.23 -8.62
N LEU A 137 13.12 13.11 -9.91
CA LEU A 137 11.94 12.38 -10.37
C LEU A 137 11.99 10.89 -10.00
N ASN A 138 13.16 10.26 -10.05
CA ASN A 138 13.31 8.86 -9.66
C ASN A 138 13.15 8.67 -8.14
N GLU A 139 13.63 9.61 -7.33
CA GLU A 139 13.44 9.61 -5.89
C GLU A 139 11.96 9.80 -5.53
N GLN A 140 11.30 10.80 -6.11
CA GLN A 140 9.87 11.05 -5.95
C GLN A 140 9.02 9.84 -6.40
N LYS A 141 9.41 9.18 -7.49
CA LYS A 141 8.74 7.95 -7.95
C LYS A 141 8.83 6.85 -6.90
N LYS A 142 9.99 6.65 -6.28
CA LYS A 142 10.19 5.62 -5.25
C LYS A 142 9.34 5.89 -4.01
N ASP A 143 9.26 7.15 -3.58
CA ASP A 143 8.41 7.56 -2.45
C ASP A 143 6.92 7.41 -2.76
N LEU A 144 6.52 7.72 -4.00
CA LEU A 144 5.16 7.53 -4.47
C LEU A 144 4.78 6.04 -4.49
N GLU A 145 5.67 5.17 -4.97
CA GLU A 145 5.46 3.71 -4.95
C GLU A 145 5.31 3.17 -3.53
N ALA A 146 6.12 3.66 -2.58
CA ALA A 146 6.00 3.31 -1.16
C ALA A 146 4.66 3.77 -0.58
N THR A 147 4.23 5.00 -0.89
CA THR A 147 2.95 5.57 -0.44
C THR A 147 1.75 4.82 -1.03
N ILE A 148 1.80 4.46 -2.31
CA ILE A 148 0.77 3.65 -2.97
C ILE A 148 0.65 2.28 -2.30
N SER A 149 1.79 1.65 -1.97
CA SER A 149 1.81 0.37 -1.25
C SER A 149 1.13 0.47 0.13
N GLN A 150 1.50 1.49 0.92
CA GLN A 150 0.88 1.74 2.23
C GLN A 150 -0.62 2.04 2.12
N SER A 151 -1.03 2.85 1.12
CA SER A 151 -2.44 3.16 0.89
C SER A 151 -3.25 1.92 0.50
N LYS A 152 -2.66 0.97 -0.23
CA LYS A 152 -3.31 -0.29 -0.58
C LYS A 152 -3.55 -1.16 0.66
N ILE A 153 -2.57 -1.24 1.56
CA ILE A 153 -2.69 -1.95 2.85
C ILE A 153 -3.81 -1.33 3.69
N LEU A 154 -3.81 0.00 3.86
CA LEU A 154 -4.86 0.71 4.62
C LEU A 154 -6.26 0.52 4.02
N SER A 155 -6.37 0.53 2.69
CA SER A 155 -7.64 0.28 2.00
C SER A 155 -8.15 -1.14 2.26
N ASP A 156 -7.27 -2.13 2.21
CA ASP A 156 -7.61 -3.52 2.50
C ASP A 156 -7.95 -3.73 3.99
N ASP A 157 -7.25 -3.09 4.91
CA ASP A 157 -7.59 -3.06 6.35
C ASP A 157 -8.98 -2.44 6.58
N LEU A 158 -9.30 -1.33 5.94
CA LEU A 158 -10.62 -0.67 6.06
C LEU A 158 -11.76 -1.54 5.52
N LYS A 159 -11.56 -2.21 4.39
CA LYS A 159 -12.56 -3.13 3.83
C LYS A 159 -12.84 -4.29 4.78
N ASN A 160 -11.78 -4.84 5.38
CA ASN A 160 -11.92 -5.96 6.30
C ASN A 160 -12.44 -5.54 7.67
N LYS A 161 -12.18 -4.30 8.11
CA LYS A 161 -12.77 -3.75 9.34
C LYS A 161 -14.29 -3.82 9.34
N LYS A 162 -14.94 -3.43 8.24
CA LYS A 162 -16.40 -3.52 8.11
C LYS A 162 -16.92 -4.95 8.20
N ILE A 163 -16.17 -5.91 7.67
CA ILE A 163 -16.53 -7.33 7.73
C ILE A 163 -16.32 -7.88 9.14
N ASN A 164 -15.20 -7.52 9.80
CA ASN A 164 -14.93 -7.86 11.19
C ASN A 164 -16.03 -7.34 12.13
N GLU A 165 -16.47 -6.09 11.96
CA GLU A 165 -17.56 -5.50 12.75
C GLU A 165 -18.85 -6.32 12.62
N ILE A 166 -19.20 -6.81 11.42
CA ILE A 166 -20.39 -7.65 11.21
C ILE A 166 -20.29 -8.98 12.01
N PHE A 167 -19.15 -9.67 11.94
CA PHE A 167 -18.98 -10.94 12.65
C PHE A 167 -18.85 -10.76 14.17
N GLU A 168 -18.31 -9.63 14.62
CA GLU A 168 -18.23 -9.27 16.04
C GLU A 168 -19.63 -8.96 16.60
N ASP A 169 -20.46 -8.21 15.87
CA ASP A 169 -21.86 -7.96 16.19
C ASP A 169 -22.68 -9.26 16.23
N ASP A 170 -22.49 -10.16 15.26
CA ASP A 170 -23.14 -11.47 15.24
C ASP A 170 -22.73 -12.32 16.46
N SER A 171 -21.44 -12.31 16.83
CA SER A 171 -20.96 -12.99 18.04
C SER A 171 -21.64 -12.46 19.30
N GLU A 172 -21.75 -11.13 19.44
CA GLU A 172 -22.47 -10.54 20.57
C GLU A 172 -23.95 -10.92 20.59
N SER A 173 -24.60 -10.91 19.43
CA SER A 173 -26.01 -11.29 19.30
C SER A 173 -26.22 -12.73 19.75
N PHE A 174 -25.40 -13.67 19.29
CA PHE A 174 -25.47 -15.07 19.69
C PHE A 174 -25.16 -15.27 21.19
N LYS A 175 -24.21 -14.52 21.78
CA LYS A 175 -23.96 -14.54 23.24
C LYS A 175 -25.18 -14.07 24.02
N LYS A 176 -25.84 -13.00 23.58
CA LYS A 176 -27.07 -12.48 24.22
C LYS A 176 -28.18 -13.52 24.15
N ILE A 177 -28.36 -14.19 23.00
CA ILE A 177 -29.34 -15.26 22.83
C ILE A 177 -29.03 -16.46 23.72
N ALA A 178 -27.78 -16.92 23.75
CA ALA A 178 -27.34 -18.03 24.61
C ALA A 178 -27.65 -17.74 26.09
N ARG A 179 -27.29 -16.54 26.57
CA ARG A 179 -27.55 -16.12 27.94
C ARG A 179 -29.04 -16.11 28.30
N ARG A 180 -29.92 -15.71 27.36
CA ARG A 180 -31.38 -15.78 27.58
C ARG A 180 -31.84 -17.23 27.78
N TYR A 181 -31.32 -18.17 26.99
CA TYR A 181 -31.65 -19.58 27.16
C TYR A 181 -31.09 -20.17 28.47
N GLU A 182 -29.90 -19.76 28.91
CA GLU A 182 -29.34 -20.14 30.22
C GLU A 182 -30.20 -19.63 31.38
N ILE A 183 -30.59 -18.35 31.33
CA ILE A 183 -31.48 -17.76 32.34
C ILE A 183 -32.81 -18.52 32.37
N SER A 184 -33.42 -18.78 31.22
CA SER A 184 -34.64 -19.57 31.14
C SER A 184 -34.47 -20.98 31.71
N PHE A 185 -33.33 -21.63 31.46
CA PHE A 185 -33.02 -22.93 32.06
C PHE A 185 -32.97 -22.85 33.60
N TYR A 186 -32.25 -21.88 34.15
CA TYR A 186 -32.19 -21.70 35.61
C TYR A 186 -33.55 -21.32 36.21
N MET A 187 -34.37 -20.55 35.49
CA MET A 187 -35.75 -20.24 35.91
C MET A 187 -36.60 -21.51 35.97
N VAL A 188 -36.55 -22.38 34.95
CA VAL A 188 -37.27 -23.67 34.95
C VAL A 188 -36.80 -24.54 36.12
N LEU A 189 -35.48 -24.60 36.37
CA LEU A 189 -34.91 -25.37 37.48
C LEU A 189 -35.39 -24.82 38.84
N ALA A 190 -35.41 -23.49 38.99
CA ALA A 190 -35.89 -22.82 40.18
C ALA A 190 -37.39 -23.09 40.42
N PHE A 191 -38.24 -22.97 39.39
CA PHE A 191 -39.66 -23.30 39.51
C PHE A 191 -39.88 -24.77 39.88
N LEU A 192 -39.11 -25.69 39.30
CA LEU A 192 -39.17 -27.11 39.64
C LEU A 192 -38.76 -27.33 41.10
N PHE A 193 -37.66 -26.73 41.54
CA PHE A 193 -37.22 -26.79 42.93
C PHE A 193 -38.29 -26.27 43.89
N LEU A 194 -38.85 -25.07 43.63
CA LEU A 194 -39.92 -24.49 44.44
C LEU A 194 -41.16 -25.41 44.48
N TYR A 195 -41.57 -25.95 43.35
CA TYR A 195 -42.69 -26.90 43.27
C TYR A 195 -42.45 -28.16 44.11
N PHE A 196 -41.24 -28.73 44.08
CA PHE A 196 -40.89 -29.91 44.88
C PHE A 196 -40.80 -29.62 46.39
N PHE A 197 -40.38 -28.41 46.77
CA PHE A 197 -40.40 -27.92 48.15
C PHE A 197 -41.80 -27.54 48.66
N GLY A 198 -42.84 -27.82 47.87
CA GLY A 198 -44.23 -27.62 48.27
C GLY A 198 -44.71 -26.18 48.10
N TRP A 199 -44.02 -25.36 47.29
CA TRP A 199 -44.56 -24.07 46.87
C TRP A 199 -45.46 -24.27 45.66
N TYR A 200 -46.73 -23.89 45.78
CA TYR A 200 -47.64 -23.84 44.64
C TYR A 200 -48.30 -22.47 44.57
N VAL A 201 -48.62 -22.07 43.34
CA VAL A 201 -49.35 -20.84 43.05
C VAL A 201 -50.76 -21.25 42.67
N GLU A 202 -51.73 -20.87 43.49
CA GLU A 202 -53.15 -20.97 43.16
C GLU A 202 -53.51 -19.73 42.33
N ILE A 203 -53.71 -19.92 41.02
CA ILE A 203 -54.15 -18.84 40.14
C ILE A 203 -55.67 -18.87 40.13
N ASP A 204 -56.28 -18.05 40.98
CA ASP A 204 -57.71 -17.81 40.96
C ASP A 204 -58.00 -16.44 40.33
N THR A 205 -59.12 -16.30 39.64
CA THR A 205 -59.44 -15.15 38.74
C THR A 205 -59.45 -13.77 39.43
N SER A 206 -59.36 -13.70 40.76
CA SER A 206 -59.38 -12.45 41.52
C SER A 206 -58.22 -12.23 42.47
N ASN A 207 -57.36 -13.22 42.78
CA ASN A 207 -56.27 -13.04 43.76
C ASN A 207 -55.11 -14.03 43.56
N PHE A 208 -53.87 -13.53 43.64
CA PHE A 208 -52.65 -14.34 43.66
C PHE A 208 -52.32 -14.71 45.12
N LYS A 209 -52.63 -15.95 45.55
CA LYS A 209 -52.35 -16.40 46.92
C LYS A 209 -51.22 -17.43 46.94
N PHE A 210 -50.19 -17.15 47.73
CA PHE A 210 -49.09 -18.07 48.01
C PHE A 210 -49.47 -18.96 49.19
N LYS A 211 -49.42 -20.28 49.02
CA LYS A 211 -49.72 -21.25 50.08
C LYS A 211 -48.71 -22.40 50.05
N PHE A 212 -48.45 -23.00 51.21
CA PHE A 212 -47.63 -24.20 51.37
C PHE A 212 -48.46 -25.46 51.08
N ALA A 213 -47.88 -26.40 50.32
CA ALA A 213 -48.55 -27.61 49.81
C ALA A 213 -49.04 -28.60 50.90
N GLU A 214 -48.58 -28.45 52.15
CA GLU A 214 -49.00 -29.28 53.28
C GLU A 214 -50.50 -29.17 53.61
N GLN A 215 -51.20 -28.13 53.12
CA GLN A 215 -52.60 -27.90 53.46
C GLN A 215 -53.63 -28.58 52.53
N PHE A 216 -53.23 -29.21 51.42
CA PHE A 216 -54.18 -29.75 50.43
C PHE A 216 -54.14 -31.27 50.22
N HIS A 217 -53.03 -31.95 50.51
CA HIS A 217 -52.90 -33.38 50.19
C HIS A 217 -53.00 -34.24 51.45
N GLY A 218 -54.19 -34.20 52.07
CA GLY A 218 -54.57 -35.07 53.18
C GLY A 218 -54.76 -36.54 52.80
N ASN A 219 -54.57 -36.93 51.53
CA ASN A 219 -54.52 -38.32 51.11
C ASN A 219 -53.45 -38.51 50.01
N HIS A 220 -52.54 -39.44 50.23
CA HIS A 220 -51.51 -39.91 49.29
C HIS A 220 -52.14 -40.70 48.13
N THR A 221 -53.02 -40.07 47.34
CA THR A 221 -53.64 -40.72 46.19
C THR A 221 -52.62 -40.94 45.07
N PRO A 222 -52.64 -42.08 44.35
CA PRO A 222 -51.72 -42.38 43.25
C PRO A 222 -51.66 -41.29 42.16
N THR A 223 -52.76 -40.56 41.96
CA THR A 223 -52.87 -39.45 41.00
C THR A 223 -51.91 -38.29 41.31
N PHE A 224 -51.62 -38.02 42.59
CA PHE A 224 -50.67 -36.99 43.02
C PHE A 224 -49.23 -37.32 42.58
N TYR A 225 -48.81 -38.57 42.76
CA TYR A 225 -47.49 -39.02 42.35
C TYR A 225 -47.34 -39.03 40.83
N ILE A 226 -48.38 -39.45 40.09
CA ILE A 226 -48.39 -39.43 38.62
C ILE A 226 -48.23 -38.00 38.10
N GLN A 227 -48.92 -37.02 38.69
CA GLN A 227 -48.81 -35.61 38.28
C GLN A 227 -47.39 -35.06 38.53
N LYS A 228 -46.79 -35.31 39.69
CA LYS A 228 -45.43 -34.88 40.00
C LYS A 228 -44.40 -35.47 39.04
N ILE A 229 -44.52 -36.76 38.76
CA ILE A 229 -43.66 -37.48 37.83
C ILE A 229 -43.80 -36.95 36.41
N SER A 230 -45.04 -36.75 35.93
CA SER A 230 -45.29 -36.22 34.59
C SER A 230 -44.72 -34.80 34.42
N LEU A 231 -44.90 -33.94 35.43
CA LEU A 231 -44.32 -32.60 35.45
C LEU A 231 -42.78 -32.64 35.47
N LEU A 232 -42.18 -33.57 36.22
CA LEU A 232 -40.74 -33.75 36.26
C LEU A 232 -40.17 -34.16 34.90
N ILE A 233 -40.83 -35.09 34.20
CA ILE A 233 -40.44 -35.50 32.84
C ILE A 233 -40.54 -34.35 31.84
N LEU A 234 -41.66 -33.61 31.86
CA LEU A 234 -41.89 -32.50 30.94
C LEU A 234 -40.90 -31.36 31.18
N SER A 235 -40.65 -31.02 32.45
CA SER A 235 -39.72 -29.98 32.83
C SER A 235 -38.28 -30.35 32.52
N THR A 236 -37.90 -31.62 32.71
CA THR A 236 -36.55 -32.12 32.38
C THR A 236 -36.31 -32.07 30.86
N THR A 237 -37.32 -32.45 30.06
CA THR A 237 -37.26 -32.35 28.59
C THR A 237 -37.13 -30.90 28.12
N LEU A 238 -37.90 -29.99 28.72
CA LEU A 238 -37.80 -28.56 28.43
C LEU A 238 -36.44 -27.99 28.86
N ALA A 239 -35.94 -28.37 30.03
CA ALA A 239 -34.63 -27.95 30.53
C ALA A 239 -33.49 -28.43 29.62
N ALA A 240 -33.55 -29.69 29.15
CA ALA A 240 -32.60 -30.24 28.19
C ALA A 240 -32.63 -29.49 26.84
N PHE A 241 -33.84 -29.13 26.35
CA PHE A 241 -33.99 -28.33 25.14
C PHE A 241 -33.37 -26.92 25.28
N LEU A 242 -33.62 -26.25 26.41
CA LEU A 242 -33.07 -24.92 26.71
C LEU A 242 -31.53 -24.96 26.81
N LEU A 243 -30.98 -25.96 27.48
CA LEU A 243 -29.52 -26.21 27.53
C LEU A 243 -28.94 -26.41 26.12
N LYS A 244 -29.56 -27.27 25.29
CA LYS A 244 -29.10 -27.50 23.91
C LYS A 244 -29.10 -26.21 23.10
N ARG A 245 -30.16 -25.41 23.19
CA ARG A 245 -30.25 -24.12 22.50
C ARG A 245 -29.23 -23.13 23.01
N SER A 246 -28.94 -23.09 24.31
CA SER A 246 -27.86 -22.27 24.86
C SER A 246 -26.50 -22.66 24.27
N PHE A 247 -26.10 -23.94 24.40
CA PHE A 247 -24.81 -24.42 23.92
C PHE A 247 -24.61 -24.19 22.42
N MET A 248 -25.66 -24.40 21.63
CA MET A 248 -25.62 -24.14 20.18
C MET A 248 -25.32 -22.68 19.88
N ASN A 249 -26.04 -21.74 20.52
CA ASN A 249 -25.81 -20.31 20.31
C ASN A 249 -24.45 -19.86 20.83
N ARG A 250 -23.97 -20.42 21.94
CA ARG A 250 -22.64 -20.13 22.46
C ARG A 250 -21.55 -20.57 21.49
N ARG A 251 -21.68 -21.76 20.89
CA ARG A 251 -20.73 -22.20 19.87
C ARG A 251 -20.79 -21.34 18.60
N LEU A 252 -22.00 -20.97 18.14
CA LEU A 252 -22.14 -20.04 17.01
C LEU A 252 -21.47 -18.69 17.30
N ALA A 253 -21.57 -18.19 18.53
CA ALA A 253 -20.88 -16.99 18.94
C ALA A 253 -19.35 -17.13 18.92
N ASP A 254 -18.82 -18.26 19.39
CA ASP A 254 -17.39 -18.54 19.41
C ASP A 254 -16.85 -18.71 17.97
N GLU A 255 -17.61 -19.36 17.08
CA GLU A 255 -17.29 -19.51 15.67
C GLU A 255 -17.28 -18.16 14.92
N ALA A 256 -18.30 -17.32 15.15
CA ALA A 256 -18.35 -15.96 14.62
C ALA A 256 -17.19 -15.12 15.14
N TYR A 257 -16.89 -15.18 16.45
CA TYR A 257 -15.77 -14.46 17.04
C TYR A 257 -14.42 -14.89 16.47
N ARG A 258 -14.20 -16.20 16.30
CA ARG A 258 -12.97 -16.71 15.68
C ARG A 258 -12.85 -16.25 14.24
N THR A 259 -13.94 -16.29 13.49
CA THR A 259 -13.99 -15.82 12.10
C THR A 259 -13.69 -14.31 12.00
N ALA A 260 -14.24 -13.50 12.92
CA ALA A 260 -13.94 -12.07 13.02
C ALA A 260 -12.43 -11.83 13.19
N LYS A 261 -11.80 -12.53 14.13
CA LYS A 261 -10.34 -12.43 14.37
C LYS A 261 -9.49 -12.98 13.22
N GLU A 262 -9.93 -14.05 12.56
CA GLU A 262 -9.27 -14.59 11.37
C GLU A 262 -9.29 -13.58 10.22
N LEU A 263 -10.41 -12.88 10.00
CA LEU A 263 -10.56 -11.87 8.95
C LEU A 263 -9.80 -10.58 9.27
N ASP A 264 -9.73 -10.17 10.53
CA ASP A 264 -8.93 -9.03 11.00
C ASP A 264 -7.42 -9.27 10.80
N ALA A 265 -6.94 -10.50 11.05
CA ALA A 265 -5.54 -10.86 10.85
C ALA A 265 -5.16 -11.12 9.38
N LEU A 266 -6.13 -11.30 8.49
CA LEU A 266 -5.93 -11.78 7.13
C LEU A 266 -5.06 -10.85 6.25
N PRO A 267 -5.26 -9.51 6.22
CA PRO A 267 -4.44 -8.60 5.41
C PRO A 267 -2.96 -8.69 5.73
N ARG A 268 -2.64 -8.70 7.02
CA ARG A 268 -1.27 -8.76 7.53
C ARG A 268 -0.62 -10.09 7.19
N TYR A 269 -1.38 -11.18 7.27
CA TYR A 269 -0.90 -12.49 6.83
C TYR A 269 -0.60 -12.53 5.32
N MET A 270 -1.44 -11.87 4.51
CA MET A 270 -1.29 -11.80 3.05
C MET A 270 -0.21 -10.82 2.57
N GLU A 271 0.35 -9.98 3.44
CA GLU A 271 1.29 -8.92 3.03
C GLU A 271 2.55 -9.49 2.36
N GLY A 272 3.13 -10.56 2.93
CA GLY A 272 4.36 -11.18 2.46
C GLY A 272 4.21 -12.25 1.37
N MET A 273 2.99 -12.52 0.89
CA MET A 273 2.75 -13.56 -0.11
C MET A 273 2.82 -13.05 -1.55
N PRO A 274 3.16 -13.90 -2.54
CA PRO A 274 2.97 -13.59 -3.95
C PRO A 274 1.48 -13.37 -4.29
N ASP A 275 1.17 -12.48 -5.24
CA ASP A 275 -0.21 -12.13 -5.58
C ASP A 275 -1.05 -13.35 -6.02
N GLU A 276 -0.46 -14.32 -6.74
CA GLU A 276 -1.12 -15.58 -7.10
C GLU A 276 -1.58 -16.39 -5.88
N MET A 277 -0.79 -16.40 -4.80
CA MET A 277 -1.20 -17.06 -3.54
C MET A 277 -2.29 -16.27 -2.83
N LYS A 278 -2.27 -14.93 -2.87
CA LYS A 278 -3.31 -14.09 -2.27
C LYS A 278 -4.66 -14.34 -2.95
N GLU A 279 -4.69 -14.44 -4.27
CA GLU A 279 -5.91 -14.75 -5.02
C GLU A 279 -6.43 -16.15 -4.70
N LYS A 280 -5.54 -17.16 -4.66
CA LYS A 280 -5.91 -18.52 -4.28
C LYS A 280 -6.48 -18.58 -2.86
N LEU A 281 -5.87 -17.87 -1.91
CA LEU A 281 -6.35 -17.80 -0.54
C LEU A 281 -7.71 -17.11 -0.45
N ARG A 282 -7.91 -16.00 -1.17
CA ARG A 282 -9.21 -15.32 -1.26
C ARG A 282 -10.29 -16.24 -1.84
N PHE A 283 -9.97 -17.04 -2.85
CA PHE A 283 -10.88 -18.02 -3.43
C PHE A 283 -11.26 -19.13 -2.44
N ASP A 284 -10.28 -19.68 -1.72
CA ASP A 284 -10.52 -20.74 -0.72
C ASP A 284 -11.35 -20.22 0.48
N LEU A 285 -11.05 -19.00 0.94
CA LEU A 285 -11.85 -18.32 1.98
C LEU A 285 -13.25 -18.01 1.49
N ALA A 286 -13.39 -17.56 0.24
CA ALA A 286 -14.69 -17.34 -0.37
C ALA A 286 -15.51 -18.64 -0.36
N TYR A 287 -14.90 -19.76 -0.74
CA TYR A 287 -15.56 -21.07 -0.71
C TYR A 287 -15.92 -21.55 0.72
N LYS A 288 -15.06 -21.26 1.70
CA LYS A 288 -15.28 -21.65 3.10
C LYS A 288 -16.35 -20.84 3.80
N TYR A 289 -16.42 -19.53 3.55
CA TYR A 289 -17.28 -18.59 4.29
C TYR A 289 -18.51 -18.11 3.49
N PHE A 290 -18.49 -18.16 2.16
CA PHE A 290 -19.63 -17.79 1.33
C PHE A 290 -20.29 -19.04 0.76
N GLY A 291 -21.59 -19.21 1.01
CA GLY A 291 -22.42 -20.23 0.36
C GLY A 291 -22.42 -21.62 1.01
N ASN A 292 -21.50 -21.92 1.94
CA ASN A 292 -21.55 -23.15 2.73
C ASN A 292 -22.19 -22.89 4.10
N GLY A 293 -23.49 -23.18 4.19
CA GLY A 293 -24.24 -23.08 5.43
C GLY A 293 -23.66 -23.97 6.53
N ILE A 294 -23.30 -23.34 7.66
CA ILE A 294 -23.21 -23.92 9.01
C ILE A 294 -22.90 -25.41 8.99
N HIS A 295 -21.62 -25.76 8.88
CA HIS A 295 -21.16 -27.14 8.77
C HIS A 295 -21.80 -28.06 9.83
N HIS A 296 -22.34 -29.16 9.33
CA HIS A 296 -23.04 -30.27 9.96
C HIS A 296 -22.43 -30.80 11.29
N ASN A 297 -21.14 -30.55 11.53
CA ASN A 297 -20.42 -30.93 12.75
C ASN A 297 -20.91 -30.18 14.00
N SER A 298 -21.65 -29.10 13.78
CA SER A 298 -22.27 -28.35 14.84
C SER A 298 -23.43 -29.12 15.52
N TYR A 299 -23.98 -30.14 14.88
CA TYR A 299 -25.23 -30.78 15.33
C TYR A 299 -25.04 -31.88 16.40
N THR A 300 -23.86 -32.47 16.47
CA THR A 300 -23.65 -33.79 17.12
C THR A 300 -23.46 -33.74 18.64
N GLY A 301 -22.87 -32.67 19.21
CA GLY A 301 -22.55 -32.63 20.65
C GLY A 301 -23.78 -32.60 21.59
N GLY A 302 -24.85 -31.91 21.19
CA GLY A 302 -26.12 -31.83 21.97
C GLY A 302 -27.18 -32.83 21.55
N GLU A 303 -26.90 -33.65 20.53
CA GLU A 303 -27.79 -34.71 20.05
C GLU A 303 -27.83 -35.88 21.04
N ASN A 304 -26.67 -36.26 21.60
CA ASN A 304 -26.56 -37.34 22.58
C ASN A 304 -27.43 -37.11 23.83
N LEU A 305 -27.46 -35.89 24.37
CA LEU A 305 -28.24 -35.54 25.57
C LEU A 305 -29.77 -35.58 25.34
N ILE A 306 -30.23 -35.30 24.12
CA ILE A 306 -31.66 -35.40 23.77
C ILE A 306 -32.05 -36.85 23.54
N HIS A 307 -31.22 -37.63 22.84
CA HIS A 307 -31.48 -39.06 22.66
C HIS A 307 -31.51 -39.81 24.00
N GLU A 308 -30.60 -39.47 24.93
CA GLU A 308 -30.60 -40.03 26.28
C GLU A 308 -31.86 -39.66 27.07
N ASN A 309 -32.33 -38.40 27.01
CA ASN A 309 -33.58 -38.00 27.65
C ASN A 309 -34.83 -38.65 27.03
N ILE A 310 -34.89 -38.75 25.70
CA ILE A 310 -36.02 -39.41 25.00
C ILE A 310 -36.04 -40.90 25.36
N LYS A 311 -34.88 -41.55 25.42
CA LYS A 311 -34.76 -42.96 25.81
C LYS A 311 -35.21 -43.18 27.25
N ALA A 312 -34.71 -42.38 28.19
CA ALA A 312 -35.09 -42.45 29.60
C ALA A 312 -36.59 -42.21 29.81
N ASN A 313 -37.18 -41.24 29.11
CA ASN A 313 -38.61 -40.97 29.16
C ASN A 313 -39.45 -42.12 28.57
N THR A 314 -38.97 -42.75 27.49
CA THR A 314 -39.64 -43.88 26.85
C THR A 314 -39.60 -45.13 27.72
N GLU A 315 -38.46 -45.42 28.35
CA GLU A 315 -38.31 -46.53 29.29
C GLU A 315 -39.21 -46.32 30.52
N PHE A 316 -39.27 -45.10 31.05
CA PHE A 316 -40.16 -44.75 32.16
C PHE A 316 -41.64 -44.94 31.81
N LEU A 317 -42.09 -44.47 30.64
CA LEU A 317 -43.47 -44.64 30.17
C LEU A 317 -43.84 -46.12 30.02
N LYS A 318 -42.90 -46.96 29.58
CA LYS A 318 -43.09 -48.42 29.53
C LYS A 318 -43.24 -48.99 30.94
N SER A 319 -42.34 -48.64 31.87
CA SER A 319 -42.42 -49.12 33.25
C SER A 319 -43.72 -48.71 33.95
N VAL A 320 -44.23 -47.50 33.72
CA VAL A 320 -45.53 -47.06 34.27
C VAL A 320 -46.69 -47.85 33.66
N LYS A 321 -46.63 -48.17 32.36
CA LYS A 321 -47.63 -49.00 31.69
C LYS A 321 -47.62 -50.43 32.23
N ASP A 322 -46.44 -50.99 32.49
CA ASP A 322 -46.28 -52.34 33.03
C ASP A 322 -46.73 -52.42 34.52
N LEU A 323 -46.52 -51.36 35.28
CA LEU A 323 -47.02 -51.23 36.66
C LEU A 323 -48.56 -51.08 36.72
N SER A 324 -49.17 -50.38 35.75
CA SER A 324 -50.62 -50.21 35.72
C SER A 324 -51.35 -51.47 35.25
N SER A 325 -50.78 -52.26 34.33
CA SER A 325 -51.34 -53.56 33.94
C SER A 325 -51.19 -54.61 35.04
N SER A 326 -50.05 -54.66 35.74
CA SER A 326 -49.83 -55.61 36.86
C SER A 326 -50.82 -55.44 38.02
N ASN A 327 -51.27 -54.21 38.31
CA ASN A 327 -52.30 -53.96 39.32
C ASN A 327 -53.71 -54.37 38.88
N VAL A 328 -53.99 -54.40 37.57
CA VAL A 328 -55.28 -54.90 37.03
C VAL A 328 -55.36 -56.43 37.12
N ASP A 329 -54.23 -57.11 36.98
CA ASP A 329 -54.16 -58.57 37.10
C ASP A 329 -54.22 -59.05 38.56
N LYS A 330 -53.66 -58.29 39.52
CA LYS A 330 -53.80 -58.57 40.96
C LYS A 330 -55.21 -58.33 41.50
N ALA A 331 -55.90 -57.31 41.01
CA ALA A 331 -57.29 -57.01 41.42
C ALA A 331 -58.30 -58.05 40.93
N LYS A 332 -57.98 -58.83 39.89
CA LYS A 332 -58.78 -59.99 39.45
C LYS A 332 -58.49 -61.27 40.24
N SER A 333 -57.30 -61.43 40.81
CA SER A 333 -56.97 -62.63 41.59
C SER A 333 -57.49 -62.60 43.04
N GLU A 334 -57.80 -61.42 43.59
CA GLU A 334 -58.39 -61.28 44.93
C GLU A 334 -59.93 -61.32 44.94
N SER A 335 -60.59 -61.23 43.77
CA SER A 335 -62.06 -61.40 43.66
C SER A 335 -62.52 -62.85 43.48
N ASP A 336 -61.59 -63.78 43.31
CA ASP A 336 -61.84 -65.21 43.08
C ASP A 336 -61.36 -66.11 44.26
N GLN A 337 -61.23 -65.56 45.48
CA GLN A 337 -60.99 -66.34 46.71
C GLN A 337 -62.16 -66.27 47.70
#